data_AF-A0A432GNH5-F1
#
_entry.id   AF-A0A432GNH5-F1
#
_cell.length_a   1.000
_cell.length_b   1.000
_cell.length_c   1.000
_cell.angle_alpha   90.00
_cell.angle_beta   90.00
_cell.angle_gamma   90.00
#
_symmetry.space_group_name_H-M   'P 1'
#
loop_
_entity.id
_entity.type
_entity.pdbx_description
1 polymer ?
#
loop_
_entity_poly.entity_id
_entity_poly.type
_entity_poly.pdbx_seq_one_letter_code
_entity_poly.pdbx_strand_id
1 'polypeptide(L)' 'MIQEKQIIKIVLPREKHWVGDGFYVSSIFSMHSEDNKHISPFLLLDHAAPKYFPPTDQKLGVGEHPHRGFETV' A
#
# COMPACT_ATOMS: atom_id res chain seq x y z
N MET A 1 -29.67 -19.58 0.02
CA MET A 1 -29.78 -18.10 -0.03
C MET A 1 -28.37 -17.55 0.10
N ILE A 2 -27.91 -16.74 -0.85
CA ILE A 2 -26.58 -16.12 -0.73
C ILE A 2 -26.71 -14.97 0.25
N GLN A 3 -25.94 -15.02 1.34
CA GLN A 3 -25.91 -13.93 2.30
C GLN A 3 -25.09 -12.77 1.73
N GLU A 4 -25.71 -11.59 1.66
CA GLU A 4 -25.03 -10.38 1.22
C GLU A 4 -23.98 -9.93 2.24
N LYS A 5 -22.81 -9.53 1.73
CA LYS A 5 -21.76 -8.94 2.56
C LYS A 5 -22.18 -7.54 3.01
N GLN A 6 -21.97 -7.24 4.28
CA GLN A 6 -22.20 -5.92 4.85
C GLN A 6 -20.88 -5.17 4.98
N ILE A 7 -20.91 -3.86 4.75
CA ILE A 7 -19.74 -2.99 4.98
C ILE A 7 -19.58 -2.79 6.48
N ILE A 8 -18.49 -3.29 7.04
CA ILE A 8 -18.20 -3.16 8.49
C ILE A 8 -17.42 -1.88 8.81
N LYS A 9 -16.66 -1.35 7.86
CA LYS A 9 -15.82 -0.16 8.03
C LYS A 9 -15.43 0.44 6.68
N ILE A 10 -15.30 1.76 6.64
CA ILE A 10 -14.66 2.51 5.54
C ILE A 10 -13.38 3.11 6.09
N VAL A 11 -12.25 2.82 5.45
CA VAL A 11 -10.93 3.34 5.83
C VAL A 11 -10.52 4.41 4.81
N LEU A 12 -10.20 5.60 5.31
CA LEU A 12 -9.69 6.68 4.47
C LEU A 12 -8.17 6.54 4.27
N PRO A 13 -7.64 6.90 3.10
CA PRO A 13 -6.21 6.88 2.83
C PRO A 13 -5.44 7.74 3.83
N ARG A 14 -4.26 7.27 4.24
CA ARG A 14 -3.32 8.04 5.08
C ARG A 14 -2.61 9.13 4.27
N GLU A 15 -1.89 10.01 4.95
CA GLU A 15 -1.02 11.00 4.31
C GLU A 15 -0.03 10.33 3.34
N LYS A 16 0.22 11.02 2.22
CA LYS A 16 1.14 10.54 1.21
C LYS A 16 2.57 10.65 1.70
N HIS A 17 3.37 9.65 1.41
CA HIS A 17 4.79 9.60 1.74
C HIS A 17 5.58 8.98 0.59
N TRP A 18 6.90 9.05 0.71
CA TRP A 18 7.82 8.48 -0.27
C TRP A 18 8.31 7.12 0.19
N VAL A 19 8.28 6.15 -0.72
CA VAL A 19 9.05 4.91 -0.61
C VAL A 19 10.19 5.01 -1.63
N GLY A 20 11.41 5.18 -1.12
CA GLY A 20 12.54 5.61 -1.94
C GLY A 20 12.30 7.00 -2.55
N ASP A 21 12.63 7.19 -3.82
CA ASP A 21 12.44 8.44 -4.57
C ASP A 21 11.60 8.25 -5.86
N GLY A 22 11.12 7.03 -6.11
CA GLY A 22 10.27 6.69 -7.26
C GLY A 22 8.79 6.48 -6.96
N PHE A 23 8.41 6.29 -5.68
CA PHE A 23 7.05 5.90 -5.31
C PHE A 23 6.46 6.87 -4.29
N TYR A 24 5.58 7.77 -4.75
CA TYR A 24 4.81 8.68 -3.88
C TYR A 24 3.43 8.10 -3.60
N VAL A 25 3.31 7.40 -2.48
CA VAL A 25 2.20 6.50 -2.17
C VAL A 25 1.39 6.99 -0.99
N SER A 26 0.16 6.49 -0.86
CA SER A 26 -0.63 6.55 0.37
C SER A 26 -0.92 5.13 0.84
N SER A 27 -0.61 4.83 2.10
CA SER A 27 -0.96 3.54 2.70
C SER A 27 -2.46 3.49 3.00
N ILE A 28 -3.16 2.55 2.37
CA ILE A 28 -4.59 2.31 2.56
C ILE A 28 -4.82 1.42 3.78
N PHE A 29 -4.04 0.36 3.92
CA PHE A 29 -4.03 -0.48 5.13
C PHE A 29 -2.62 -1.06 5.39
N SER A 30 -2.39 -1.48 6.63
CA SER A 30 -1.23 -2.28 7.02
C SER A 30 -1.59 -3.25 8.14
N MET A 31 -0.81 -4.32 8.30
CA MET A 31 -0.98 -5.30 9.38
C MET A 31 -0.84 -4.70 10.79
N HIS A 32 -0.24 -3.51 10.89
CA HIS A 32 -0.10 -2.77 12.15
C HIS A 32 -1.32 -1.90 12.47
N SER A 33 -2.33 -1.88 11.60
CA SER A 33 -3.60 -1.22 11.90
C SER A 33 -4.48 -2.08 12.82
N GLU A 34 -5.36 -1.43 13.58
CA GLU A 34 -6.37 -2.07 14.44
C GLU A 34 -7.28 -3.07 13.68
N ASP A 35 -7.32 -2.99 12.35
CA ASP A 35 -8.18 -3.80 11.49
C ASP A 35 -7.50 -5.09 10.99
N ASN A 36 -6.30 -5.45 11.46
CA ASN A 36 -5.52 -6.61 10.97
C ASN A 36 -6.34 -7.91 10.89
N LYS A 37 -7.20 -8.17 11.90
CA LYS A 37 -8.08 -9.35 11.94
C LYS A 37 -9.08 -9.43 10.79
N HIS A 38 -9.43 -8.30 10.17
CA HIS A 38 -10.38 -8.20 9.08
C HIS A 38 -9.72 -8.19 7.69
N ILE A 39 -8.41 -7.97 7.63
CA ILE A 39 -7.67 -7.89 6.36
C ILE A 39 -6.75 -9.08 6.12
N SER A 40 -6.49 -9.96 7.11
CA SER A 40 -5.77 -11.21 6.88
C SER A 40 -6.39 -12.00 5.71
N PRO A 41 -5.58 -12.49 4.75
CA PRO A 41 -4.11 -12.64 4.77
C PRO A 41 -3.31 -11.43 4.22
N PHE A 42 -3.95 -10.30 3.92
CA PHE A 42 -3.29 -9.12 3.36
C PHE A 42 -2.48 -8.36 4.41
N LEU A 43 -1.28 -7.92 4.02
CA LEU A 43 -0.29 -7.33 4.92
C LEU A 43 -0.16 -5.81 4.78
N LEU A 44 -0.22 -5.30 3.55
CA LEU A 44 -0.04 -3.89 3.23
C LEU A 44 -0.66 -3.59 1.87
N LEU A 45 -1.21 -2.39 1.71
CA LEU A 45 -1.53 -1.83 0.39
C LEU A 45 -1.13 -0.35 0.37
N ASP A 46 -0.14 -0.06 -0.47
CA ASP A 46 0.27 1.30 -0.82
C ASP A 46 -0.27 1.65 -2.21
N HIS A 47 -0.98 2.76 -2.30
CA HIS A 47 -1.55 3.24 -3.56
C HIS A 47 -0.73 4.42 -4.10
N ALA A 48 -0.01 4.17 -5.20
CA ALA A 48 0.67 5.19 -5.99
C ALA A 48 -0.32 5.90 -6.93
N ALA A 49 -1.06 6.88 -6.41
CA ALA A 49 -1.96 7.68 -7.24
C ALA A 49 -1.20 8.39 -8.38
N PRO A 50 -1.85 8.69 -9.53
CA PRO A 50 -1.19 9.36 -10.66
C PRO A 50 -0.40 10.60 -10.24
N LYS A 51 0.88 10.62 -10.63
CA LYS A 51 1.82 11.70 -10.36
C LYS A 51 2.70 11.91 -11.58
N TYR A 52 2.92 13.16 -11.96
CA TYR A 52 3.90 13.50 -12.98
C TYR A 52 5.32 13.36 -12.43
N PHE A 53 6.18 12.66 -13.16
CA PHE A 53 7.61 12.60 -12.93
C PHE A 53 8.30 13.23 -14.15
N PRO A 54 9.12 14.28 -13.96
CA PRO A 54 9.86 14.88 -15.06
C PRO A 54 10.91 13.90 -15.62
N PRO A 55 11.30 14.04 -16.90
CA PRO A 55 12.43 13.29 -17.45
C PRO A 55 13.71 13.50 -16.63
N THR A 56 14.49 12.43 -16.43
CA THR A 56 15.75 12.45 -15.68
C THR A 56 16.67 11.32 -16.15
N ASP A 57 17.98 11.52 -16.02
CA ASP A 57 18.98 10.47 -16.24
C ASP A 57 19.19 9.57 -15.00
N GLN A 58 18.55 9.92 -13.87
CA GLN A 58 18.63 9.17 -12.63
C GLN A 58 17.64 8.00 -12.59
N LYS A 59 18.05 6.87 -12.00
CA LYS A 59 17.16 5.73 -11.75
C LYS A 59 16.40 5.95 -10.43
N LEU A 60 15.25 6.60 -10.51
CA LEU A 60 14.34 6.74 -9.37
C LEU A 60 13.72 5.37 -9.03
N GLY A 61 13.48 5.11 -7.76
CA GLY A 61 12.90 3.86 -7.28
C GLY A 61 13.18 3.62 -5.81
N VAL A 62 13.36 2.35 -5.46
CA VAL A 62 13.82 1.93 -4.13
C VAL A 62 15.11 1.15 -4.33
N GLY A 63 16.11 1.42 -3.49
CA GLY A 63 17.34 0.63 -3.46
C GLY A 63 17.12 -0.81 -3.01
N GLU A 64 18.20 -1.58 -2.88
CA GLU A 64 18.14 -2.95 -2.40
C GLU A 64 17.48 -3.02 -1.01
N HIS A 65 16.49 -3.90 -0.87
CA HIS A 65 15.83 -4.17 0.41
C HIS A 65 15.24 -5.60 0.40
N PRO A 66 15.41 -6.38 1.49
CA PRO A 66 14.99 -7.78 1.51
C PRO A 66 13.51 -7.94 1.88
N HIS A 67 12.91 -9.04 1.39
CA HIS A 67 11.61 -9.55 1.83
C HIS A 67 11.74 -11.03 2.22
N ARG A 68 10.95 -11.48 3.20
CA ARG A 68 10.95 -12.89 3.65
C ARG A 68 9.59 -13.29 4.20
N GLY A 69 9.06 -14.44 3.75
CA GLY A 69 7.91 -15.09 4.36
C GLY A 69 6.53 -14.57 3.93
N PHE A 70 6.45 -13.75 2.88
CA PHE A 70 5.22 -13.26 2.28
C PHE A 70 5.44 -12.89 0.81
N GLU A 71 4.38 -12.44 0.14
CA GLU A 71 4.39 -12.06 -1.28
C GLU A 71 4.11 -10.55 -1.44
N THR A 72 4.77 -9.92 -2.41
CA THR A 72 4.46 -8.56 -2.87
C THR A 72 3.77 -8.66 -4.22
N VAL A 73 2.61 -8.01 -4.36
CA VAL A 73 1.84 -7.93 -5.60
C VAL A 73 1.76 -6.47 -6.04
#